data_AF-V4ATM2-F1
#
_entry.id   AF-V4ATM2-F1
#
_cell.length_a   1.000
_cell.length_b   1.000
_cell.length_c   1.000
_cell.angle_alpha   90.00
_cell.angle_beta   90.00
_cell.angle_gamma   90.00
#
_symmetry.space_group_name_H-M   'P 1'
#
loop_
_entity.id
_entity.type
_entity.pdbx_description
1 polymer ?
#
loop_
_entity_poly.entity_id
_entity_poly.type
_entity_poly.pdbx_seq_one_letter_code
_entity_poly.pdbx_strand_id
1 'polypeptide(L)'
;MIFLYLQHTSKGQAILDKVFLHLNIHEKDYFGLRYVDQGGQTHWLDPNKSISSQLKACSLPFTFYFGVKFYAADPCKLREEITRYLFFLQVKRDILQGRLPVTFDEARELCAYAVQSELGDYDPNRYTPGYISEFRFLPNQTEDLEEELEILHKRLVGQVPAIAEYRYLEKVKWLEMYGVDLHPVLGEGSLEYFLGLTPTGIVVYKNKAKIGNYFWPRISKVTFKGKVFIIKVRDKNNDDHSYAFELQTKSACKHLWKCCVEHHAFFRLTRVPDGSNASKIFNLGSKHRYSGRTERQAQADQLTQSTSQNVLRVASRRQQRRINSDSRLNGK
;
A
#
# COMPACT_ATOMS: atom_id res chain seq x y z
N MET A 1 -8.07 -5.89 16.93
CA MET A 1 -7.87 -4.50 17.40
C MET A 1 -6.96 -4.58 18.62
N ILE A 2 -5.93 -3.74 18.72
CA ILE A 2 -4.97 -3.77 19.85
C ILE A 2 -5.09 -2.43 20.57
N PHE A 3 -5.18 -2.46 21.90
CA PHE A 3 -5.17 -1.27 22.74
C PHE A 3 -3.80 -1.14 23.39
N LEU A 4 -3.17 0.03 23.25
CA LEU A 4 -1.84 0.31 23.79
C LEU A 4 -1.91 1.50 24.75
N TYR A 5 -1.41 1.30 25.97
CA TYR A 5 -1.20 2.37 26.93
C TYR A 5 0.23 2.90 26.80
N LEU A 6 0.36 4.19 26.49
CA LEU A 6 1.63 4.86 26.23
C LEU A 6 1.59 6.29 26.76
N GLN A 7 2.74 6.80 27.19
CA GLN A 7 2.87 8.20 27.57
C GLN A 7 2.80 9.10 26.33
N HIS A 8 2.14 10.25 26.43
CA HIS A 8 2.03 11.22 25.32
C HIS A 8 3.39 11.73 24.78
N THR A 9 4.42 11.67 25.61
CA THR A 9 5.81 12.03 25.28
C THR A 9 6.52 10.96 24.46
N SER A 10 5.98 9.74 24.39
CA SER A 10 6.57 8.64 23.63
C SER A 10 6.71 9.01 22.15
N LYS A 11 7.79 8.55 21.53
CA LYS A 11 7.99 8.68 20.08
C LYS A 11 7.07 7.75 19.31
N GLY A 12 6.77 8.09 18.06
CA GLY A 12 6.02 7.21 17.16
C GLY A 12 6.64 5.82 17.02
N GLN A 13 7.98 5.73 17.06
CA GLN A 13 8.71 4.46 17.04
C GLN A 13 8.27 3.50 18.15
N ALA A 14 7.98 4.00 19.35
CA ALA A 14 7.57 3.14 20.47
C ALA A 14 6.22 2.44 20.22
N ILE A 15 5.31 3.07 19.45
CA ILE A 15 4.07 2.42 19.03
C ILE A 15 4.37 1.36 17.98
N LEU A 16 5.18 1.72 16.98
CA LEU A 16 5.58 0.81 15.90
C LEU A 16 6.24 -0.45 16.44
N ASP A 17 7.19 -0.32 17.37
CA ASP A 17 7.89 -1.45 17.98
C ASP A 17 6.93 -2.41 18.68
N LYS A 18 5.95 -1.89 19.43
CA LYS A 18 4.91 -2.71 20.09
C LYS A 18 4.03 -3.43 19.07
N VAL A 19 3.64 -2.75 17.98
CA VAL A 19 2.83 -3.36 16.91
C VAL A 19 3.62 -4.44 16.18
N PHE A 20 4.88 -4.17 15.82
CA PHE A 20 5.74 -5.14 15.15
C PHE A 20 6.04 -6.37 16.01
N LEU A 21 6.25 -6.17 17.31
CA LEU A 21 6.43 -7.26 18.26
C LEU A 21 5.15 -8.10 18.38
N HIS A 22 3.98 -7.46 18.48
CA HIS A 22 2.70 -8.18 18.59
C HIS A 22 2.37 -8.99 17.33
N LEU A 23 2.69 -8.45 16.14
CA LEU A 23 2.47 -9.13 14.87
C LEU A 23 3.61 -10.09 14.49
N ASN A 24 4.70 -10.11 15.26
CA ASN A 24 5.92 -10.86 15.00
C ASN A 24 6.49 -10.66 13.57
N ILE A 25 6.65 -9.40 13.15
CA ILE A 25 7.15 -9.03 11.82
C ILE A 25 8.63 -8.62 11.92
N HIS A 26 9.49 -9.20 11.09
CA HIS A 26 10.89 -8.79 10.95
C HIS A 26 11.10 -7.84 9.76
N GLU A 27 10.35 -8.01 8.67
CA GLU A 27 10.31 -7.12 7.49
C GLU A 27 9.58 -5.78 7.77
N LYS A 28 9.92 -5.13 8.89
CA LYS A 28 9.24 -3.95 9.45
C LYS A 28 9.26 -2.74 8.52
N ASP A 29 10.29 -2.60 7.70
CA ASP A 29 10.56 -1.40 6.91
C ASP A 29 9.49 -1.14 5.83
N TYR A 30 8.74 -2.16 5.41
CA TYR A 30 7.65 -2.01 4.44
C TYR A 30 6.37 -1.40 5.04
N PHE A 31 6.26 -1.36 6.37
CA PHE A 31 5.01 -1.02 7.06
C PHE A 31 5.09 0.31 7.81
N GLY A 32 3.92 0.85 8.15
CA GLY A 32 3.79 2.00 9.03
C GLY A 32 2.42 2.08 9.68
N LEU A 33 2.24 3.12 10.48
CA LEU A 33 0.96 3.48 11.08
C LEU A 33 0.43 4.75 10.43
N ARG A 34 -0.83 4.74 10.00
CA ARG A 34 -1.55 5.91 9.52
C ARG A 34 -2.52 6.40 10.58
N TYR A 35 -2.78 7.69 10.60
CA TYR A 35 -3.87 8.29 11.34
C TYR A 35 -4.60 9.30 10.45
N VAL A 36 -5.84 9.61 10.81
CA VAL A 36 -6.65 10.63 10.14
C VAL A 36 -6.66 11.85 11.06
N ASP A 37 -6.32 13.02 10.54
CA ASP A 37 -6.40 14.26 11.30
C ASP A 37 -7.85 14.80 11.37
N GLN A 38 -8.06 15.92 12.08
CA GLN A 38 -9.39 16.55 12.20
C GLN A 38 -9.97 16.99 10.84
N GLY A 39 -9.12 17.25 9.84
CA GLY A 39 -9.53 17.63 8.49
C GLY A 39 -9.86 16.44 7.59
N GLY A 40 -9.84 15.21 8.10
CA GLY A 40 -10.06 14.01 7.32
C GLY A 40 -8.84 13.60 6.47
N GLN A 41 -7.71 14.29 6.59
CA GLN A 41 -6.50 13.95 5.84
C GLN A 41 -5.76 12.79 6.52
N THR A 42 -5.34 11.81 5.71
CA THR A 42 -4.54 10.69 6.18
C THR A 42 -3.06 11.05 6.23
N HIS A 43 -2.40 10.73 7.34
CA HIS A 43 -0.97 10.95 7.54
C HIS A 43 -0.28 9.69 8.04
N TRP A 44 0.97 9.49 7.63
CA TRP A 44 1.84 8.48 8.24
C TRP A 44 2.44 9.03 9.54
N LEU A 45 2.43 8.22 10.60
CA LEU A 45 3.09 8.50 11.86
C LEU A 45 4.61 8.63 11.65
N ASP A 46 5.18 9.76 12.04
CA ASP A 46 6.62 9.98 12.02
C ASP A 46 7.25 9.24 13.23
N PRO A 47 8.12 8.25 13.02
CA PRO A 47 8.71 7.48 14.10
C PRO A 47 9.59 8.33 15.02
N ASN A 48 10.16 9.43 14.54
CA ASN A 48 11.14 10.24 15.27
C ASN A 48 10.50 11.31 16.16
N LYS A 49 9.22 11.60 15.94
CA LYS A 49 8.48 12.65 16.66
C LYS A 49 7.65 12.06 17.78
N SER A 50 7.43 12.85 18.83
CA SER A 50 6.51 12.46 19.90
C SER A 50 5.07 12.38 19.38
N ILE A 51 4.27 11.51 19.99
CA ILE A 51 2.83 11.38 19.72
C ILE A 51 2.15 12.74 19.92
N SER A 52 2.43 13.41 21.03
CA SER A 52 1.89 14.73 21.36
C SER A 52 2.19 15.81 20.32
N SER A 53 3.35 15.76 19.65
CA SER A 53 3.73 16.78 18.67
C SER A 53 2.99 16.66 17.34
N GLN A 54 2.51 15.45 17.03
CA GLN A 54 1.86 15.11 15.75
C GLN A 54 0.34 15.08 15.84
N LEU A 55 -0.20 14.75 17.03
CA LEU A 55 -1.62 14.52 17.27
C LEU A 55 -2.26 15.59 18.17
N LYS A 56 -1.70 16.81 18.19
CA LYS A 56 -2.12 17.91 19.07
C LYS A 56 -3.63 18.19 19.07
N ALA A 57 -4.30 17.92 17.96
CA ALA A 57 -5.73 18.19 17.77
C ALA A 57 -6.59 16.91 17.81
N CYS A 58 -6.02 15.72 17.94
CA CYS A 58 -6.83 14.50 17.98
C CYS A 58 -7.36 14.27 19.41
N SER A 59 -8.64 13.88 19.53
CA SER A 59 -9.20 13.42 20.80
C SER A 59 -8.72 11.98 21.10
N LEU A 60 -8.59 11.67 22.39
CA LEU A 60 -8.36 10.30 22.83
C LEU A 60 -9.67 9.49 22.72
N PRO A 61 -9.60 8.18 22.41
CA PRO A 61 -8.39 7.42 22.08
C PRO A 61 -7.89 7.69 20.64
N PHE A 62 -6.57 7.76 20.46
CA PHE A 62 -5.99 7.85 19.10
C PHE A 62 -6.20 6.55 18.34
N THR A 63 -6.75 6.65 17.13
CA THR A 63 -6.93 5.49 16.24
C THR A 63 -5.84 5.49 15.17
N PHE A 64 -5.08 4.39 15.11
CA PHE A 64 -4.07 4.17 14.07
C PHE A 64 -4.45 2.98 13.19
N TYR A 65 -4.06 3.07 11.93
CA TYR A 65 -4.23 2.04 10.92
C TYR A 65 -2.86 1.53 10.49
N PHE A 66 -2.56 0.29 10.85
CA PHE A 66 -1.39 -0.42 10.34
C PHE A 66 -1.57 -0.73 8.85
N GLY A 67 -0.53 -0.55 8.05
CA GLY A 67 -0.59 -0.87 6.63
C GLY A 67 0.76 -0.79 5.93
N VAL A 68 0.79 -1.23 4.68
CA VAL A 68 1.98 -1.16 3.82
C VAL A 68 2.22 0.30 3.43
N LYS A 69 3.41 0.80 3.78
CA LYS A 69 3.88 2.13 3.43
C LYS A 69 4.69 2.11 2.12
N PHE A 70 5.55 1.10 1.98
CA PHE A 70 6.34 0.90 0.77
C PHE A 70 5.97 -0.45 0.18
N TYR A 71 5.38 -0.44 -1.02
CA TYR A 71 5.02 -1.69 -1.68
C TYR A 71 6.28 -2.31 -2.31
N ALA A 72 6.58 -3.57 -2.03
CA ALA A 72 7.65 -4.27 -2.73
C ALA A 72 7.34 -4.32 -4.23
N ALA A 73 8.33 -4.11 -5.10
CA ALA A 73 8.13 -4.22 -6.55
C ALA A 73 7.69 -5.64 -6.96
N ASP A 74 8.19 -6.65 -6.24
CA ASP A 74 7.72 -8.03 -6.35
C ASP A 74 7.41 -8.57 -4.95
N PRO A 75 6.13 -8.54 -4.50
CA PRO A 75 5.75 -9.04 -3.18
C PRO A 75 5.99 -10.54 -3.01
N CYS A 76 6.17 -11.31 -4.10
CA CYS A 76 6.52 -12.72 -4.04
C CYS A 76 7.96 -12.95 -3.51
N LYS A 77 8.83 -11.93 -3.58
CA LYS A 77 10.21 -11.99 -3.10
C LYS A 77 10.37 -11.61 -1.63
N LEU A 78 9.30 -11.16 -0.97
CA LEU A 78 9.27 -10.96 0.48
C LEU A 78 9.56 -12.28 1.16
N ARG A 79 10.38 -12.26 2.21
CA ARG A 79 10.92 -13.48 2.80
C ARG A 79 9.93 -14.17 3.72
N GLU A 80 9.29 -13.42 4.62
CA GLU A 80 8.41 -13.99 5.62
C GLU A 80 6.99 -14.19 5.08
N GLU A 81 6.37 -15.31 5.46
CA GLU A 81 4.96 -15.55 5.12
C GLU A 81 4.05 -14.49 5.74
N ILE A 82 4.31 -14.06 6.98
CA ILE A 82 3.52 -13.02 7.65
C ILE A 82 3.53 -11.71 6.85
N THR A 83 4.68 -11.34 6.29
CA THR A 83 4.80 -10.14 5.45
C THR A 83 3.98 -10.28 4.18
N ARG A 84 4.08 -11.42 3.48
CA ARG A 84 3.26 -11.70 2.29
C ARG A 84 1.77 -11.67 2.63
N TYR A 85 1.36 -12.30 3.72
CA TYR A 85 -0.03 -12.28 4.19
C TYR A 85 -0.53 -10.85 4.46
N LEU A 86 0.26 -10.01 5.11
CA LEU A 86 -0.10 -8.61 5.38
C LEU A 86 -0.18 -7.77 4.10
N PHE A 87 0.70 -8.03 3.12
CA PHE A 87 0.60 -7.46 1.78
C PHE A 87 -0.69 -7.90 1.08
N PHE A 88 -1.03 -9.19 1.14
CA PHE A 88 -2.27 -9.73 0.59
C PHE A 88 -3.49 -9.01 1.20
N LEU A 89 -3.54 -8.85 2.52
CA LEU A 89 -4.61 -8.12 3.21
C LEU A 89 -4.69 -6.65 2.79
N GLN A 90 -3.55 -5.98 2.65
CA GLN A 90 -3.50 -4.58 2.22
C GLN A 90 -4.02 -4.42 0.79
N VAL A 91 -3.60 -5.30 -0.14
CA VAL A 91 -4.02 -5.22 -1.54
C VAL A 91 -5.49 -5.60 -1.70
N LYS A 92 -5.99 -6.60 -0.95
CA LYS A 92 -7.42 -6.93 -0.88
C LYS A 92 -8.24 -5.70 -0.47
N ARG A 93 -7.75 -4.93 0.50
CA ARG A 93 -8.38 -3.67 0.92
C ARG A 93 -8.29 -2.60 -0.17
N ASP A 94 -7.17 -2.49 -0.87
CA ASP A 94 -6.99 -1.50 -1.93
C ASP A 94 -7.96 -1.74 -3.11
N ILE A 95 -8.20 -3.01 -3.46
CA ILE A 95 -9.21 -3.41 -4.45
C ILE A 95 -10.62 -3.08 -3.95
N LEU A 96 -10.96 -3.48 -2.72
CA LEU A 96 -12.27 -3.19 -2.11
C LEU A 96 -12.57 -1.68 -2.01
N GLN A 97 -11.54 -0.85 -1.84
CA GLN A 97 -11.67 0.61 -1.77
C GLN A 97 -11.61 1.29 -3.15
N GLY A 98 -11.43 0.53 -4.24
CA GLY A 98 -11.29 1.07 -5.60
C GLY A 98 -9.97 1.79 -5.86
N ARG A 99 -8.98 1.68 -4.96
CA ARG A 99 -7.63 2.24 -5.15
C ARG A 99 -6.83 1.43 -6.18
N LEU A 100 -7.10 0.14 -6.26
CA LEU A 100 -6.55 -0.76 -7.27
C LEU A 100 -7.71 -1.28 -8.14
N PRO A 101 -8.04 -0.58 -9.24
CA PRO A 101 -9.05 -1.05 -10.18
C PRO A 101 -8.63 -2.39 -10.80
N VAL A 102 -9.61 -3.26 -11.01
CA VAL A 102 -9.45 -4.58 -11.62
C VAL A 102 -10.56 -4.79 -12.65
N THR A 103 -10.23 -5.48 -13.74
CA THR A 103 -11.21 -5.98 -14.71
C THR A 103 -12.04 -7.13 -14.11
N PHE A 104 -13.10 -7.53 -14.80
CA PHE A 104 -13.94 -8.65 -14.37
C PHE A 104 -13.12 -9.95 -14.21
N ASP A 105 -12.30 -10.30 -15.21
CA ASP A 105 -11.50 -11.53 -15.20
C ASP A 105 -10.42 -11.51 -14.10
N GLU A 106 -9.79 -10.36 -13.88
CA GLU A 106 -8.84 -10.17 -12.79
C GLU A 106 -9.53 -10.32 -11.44
N ALA A 107 -10.68 -9.66 -11.26
CA ALA A 107 -11.46 -9.76 -10.03
C ALA A 107 -11.89 -11.20 -9.75
N ARG A 108 -12.36 -11.92 -10.78
CA ARG A 108 -12.76 -13.32 -10.68
C ARG A 108 -11.63 -14.18 -10.10
N GLU A 109 -10.43 -14.09 -10.65
CA GLU A 109 -9.32 -14.91 -10.14
C GLU A 109 -8.85 -14.47 -8.74
N LEU A 110 -8.73 -13.17 -8.52
CA LEU A 110 -8.27 -12.61 -7.25
C LEU A 110 -9.23 -12.96 -6.10
N CYS A 111 -10.53 -12.81 -6.31
CA CYS A 111 -11.49 -13.11 -5.24
C CYS A 111 -11.57 -14.63 -5.00
N ALA A 112 -11.39 -15.48 -6.01
CA ALA A 112 -11.35 -16.93 -5.81
C ALA A 112 -10.15 -17.34 -4.94
N TYR A 113 -8.96 -16.77 -5.17
CA TYR A 113 -7.81 -16.97 -4.28
C TYR A 113 -8.07 -16.44 -2.86
N ALA A 114 -8.75 -15.30 -2.73
CA ALA A 114 -9.09 -14.76 -1.41
C ALA A 114 -10.08 -15.65 -0.65
N VAL A 115 -11.06 -16.24 -1.35
CA VAL A 115 -12.02 -17.21 -0.80
C VAL A 115 -11.29 -18.49 -0.37
N GLN A 116 -10.44 -19.05 -1.24
CA GLN A 116 -9.65 -20.26 -0.92
C GLN A 116 -8.74 -20.03 0.30
N SER A 117 -8.09 -18.86 0.39
CA SER A 117 -7.28 -18.48 1.56
C SER A 117 -8.09 -18.43 2.86
N GLU A 118 -9.35 -17.98 2.78
CA GLU A 118 -10.20 -17.75 3.94
C GLU A 118 -11.02 -18.98 4.37
N LEU A 119 -11.53 -19.75 3.42
CA LEU A 119 -12.43 -20.87 3.67
C LEU A 119 -11.72 -22.23 3.62
N GLY A 120 -10.56 -22.31 2.95
CA GLY A 120 -9.95 -23.58 2.57
C GLY A 120 -10.70 -24.21 1.41
N ASP A 121 -10.57 -25.53 1.26
CA ASP A 121 -11.19 -26.27 0.16
C ASP A 121 -12.72 -26.18 0.18
N TYR A 122 -13.31 -26.11 -1.00
CA TYR A 122 -14.76 -26.17 -1.16
C TYR A 122 -15.31 -27.52 -0.67
N ASP A 123 -16.27 -27.47 0.26
CA ASP A 123 -17.06 -28.60 0.73
C ASP A 123 -18.55 -28.41 0.39
N PRO A 124 -19.14 -29.27 -0.47
CA PRO A 124 -20.55 -29.17 -0.87
C PRO A 124 -21.53 -29.34 0.30
N ASN A 125 -21.13 -29.99 1.40
CA ASN A 125 -21.99 -30.16 2.58
C ASN A 125 -21.99 -28.92 3.47
N ARG A 126 -20.94 -28.09 3.38
CA ARG A 126 -20.74 -26.90 4.22
C ARG A 126 -21.21 -25.62 3.53
N TYR A 127 -21.03 -25.51 2.22
CA TYR A 127 -21.28 -24.28 1.48
C TYR A 127 -22.52 -24.39 0.59
N THR A 128 -23.60 -23.74 1.04
CA THR A 128 -24.82 -23.57 0.26
C THR A 128 -24.68 -22.45 -0.77
N PRO A 129 -25.45 -22.50 -1.89
CA PRO A 129 -25.40 -21.48 -2.94
C PRO A 129 -25.47 -20.04 -2.38
N GLY A 130 -24.66 -19.16 -2.95
CA GLY A 130 -24.60 -17.75 -2.55
C GLY A 130 -23.75 -17.46 -1.31
N TYR A 131 -22.97 -18.41 -0.78
CA TYR A 131 -22.04 -18.16 0.35
C TYR A 131 -20.97 -17.10 0.03
N ILE A 132 -20.59 -16.93 -1.25
CA ILE A 132 -19.66 -15.88 -1.69
C ILE A 132 -20.21 -14.48 -1.37
N SER A 133 -21.54 -14.31 -1.40
CA SER A 133 -22.20 -13.03 -1.08
C SER A 133 -22.07 -12.63 0.39
N GLU A 134 -21.56 -13.49 1.27
CA GLU A 134 -21.19 -13.11 2.65
C GLU A 134 -19.95 -12.21 2.68
N PHE A 135 -19.16 -12.19 1.60
CA PHE A 135 -17.93 -11.42 1.49
C PHE A 135 -18.10 -10.17 0.63
N ARG A 136 -17.26 -9.16 0.88
CA ARG A 136 -17.14 -7.97 0.05
C ARG A 136 -15.71 -7.85 -0.42
N PHE A 137 -15.50 -8.16 -1.70
CA PHE A 137 -14.20 -8.06 -2.35
C PHE A 137 -14.08 -6.80 -3.21
N LEU A 138 -15.18 -6.33 -3.79
CA LEU A 138 -15.24 -5.16 -4.66
C LEU A 138 -16.27 -4.14 -4.17
N PRO A 139 -16.13 -2.85 -4.52
CA PRO A 139 -17.17 -1.84 -4.30
C PRO A 139 -18.49 -2.21 -4.99
N ASN A 140 -18.42 -2.72 -6.21
CA ASN A 140 -19.56 -3.03 -7.08
C ASN A 140 -19.62 -4.53 -7.40
N GLN A 141 -19.62 -5.37 -6.38
CA GLN A 141 -19.67 -6.84 -6.54
C GLN A 141 -21.04 -7.27 -7.10
N THR A 142 -21.07 -8.01 -8.20
CA THR A 142 -22.28 -8.47 -8.90
C THR A 142 -22.62 -9.94 -8.61
N GLU A 143 -23.85 -10.37 -8.90
CA GLU A 143 -24.27 -11.79 -8.80
C GLU A 143 -23.47 -12.65 -9.81
N ASP A 144 -23.36 -12.21 -11.06
CA ASP A 144 -22.57 -12.90 -12.10
C ASP A 144 -21.12 -13.18 -11.67
N LEU A 145 -20.47 -12.22 -11.00
CA LEU A 145 -19.13 -12.43 -10.48
C LEU A 145 -19.15 -13.51 -9.39
N GLU A 146 -20.10 -13.47 -8.45
CA GLU A 146 -20.20 -14.43 -7.35
C GLU A 146 -20.39 -15.87 -7.84
N GLU A 147 -21.15 -16.08 -8.92
CA GLU A 147 -21.32 -17.38 -9.57
C GLU A 147 -20.01 -17.90 -10.19
N GLU A 148 -19.33 -17.06 -10.97
CA GLU A 148 -18.03 -17.40 -11.56
C GLU A 148 -16.96 -17.69 -10.49
N LEU A 149 -17.00 -16.97 -9.37
CA LEU A 149 -16.13 -17.20 -8.23
C LEU A 149 -16.38 -18.55 -7.57
N GLU A 150 -17.64 -18.93 -7.40
CA GLU A 150 -17.98 -20.24 -6.84
C GLU A 150 -17.47 -21.37 -7.73
N ILE A 151 -17.62 -21.25 -9.05
CA ILE A 151 -17.10 -22.23 -10.01
C ILE A 151 -15.57 -22.35 -9.90
N LEU A 152 -14.88 -21.22 -9.80
CA LEU A 152 -13.42 -21.21 -9.71
C LEU A 152 -12.92 -21.76 -8.36
N HIS A 153 -13.58 -21.43 -7.25
CA HIS A 153 -13.23 -21.93 -5.92
C HIS A 153 -13.27 -23.47 -5.86
N LYS A 154 -14.27 -24.10 -6.50
CA LYS A 154 -14.37 -25.57 -6.63
C LYS A 154 -13.15 -26.20 -7.33
N ARG A 155 -12.39 -25.44 -8.13
CA ARG A 155 -11.19 -25.89 -8.85
C ARG A 155 -9.88 -25.63 -8.10
N LEU A 156 -9.93 -24.94 -6.96
CA LEU A 156 -8.73 -24.59 -6.17
C LEU A 156 -8.43 -25.60 -5.03
N VAL A 157 -9.19 -26.69 -4.94
CA VAL A 157 -9.04 -27.74 -3.93
C VAL A 157 -7.57 -28.21 -3.82
N GLY A 158 -7.09 -28.35 -2.58
CA GLY A 158 -5.72 -28.72 -2.25
C GLY A 158 -4.76 -27.53 -2.14
N GLN A 159 -5.19 -26.31 -2.45
CA GLN A 159 -4.37 -25.12 -2.24
C GLN A 159 -4.49 -24.62 -0.80
N VAL A 160 -3.39 -24.72 -0.06
CA VAL A 160 -3.30 -24.12 1.28
C VAL A 160 -3.32 -22.59 1.21
N PRO A 161 -3.77 -21.89 2.28
CA PRO A 161 -3.93 -20.44 2.26
C PRO A 161 -2.69 -19.65 1.81
N ALA A 162 -1.49 -20.04 2.28
CA ALA A 162 -0.24 -19.40 1.89
C ALA A 162 0.02 -19.43 0.37
N ILE A 163 -0.40 -20.49 -0.32
CA ILE A 163 -0.25 -20.63 -1.78
C ILE A 163 -1.30 -19.80 -2.51
N ALA A 164 -2.55 -19.78 -2.03
CA ALA A 164 -3.59 -18.92 -2.59
C ALA A 164 -3.22 -17.44 -2.47
N GLU A 165 -2.71 -17.03 -1.30
CA GLU A 165 -2.18 -15.68 -1.05
C GLU A 165 -1.00 -15.34 -1.95
N TYR A 166 -0.07 -16.28 -2.15
CA TYR A 166 1.05 -16.11 -3.07
C TYR A 166 0.57 -15.86 -4.51
N ARG A 167 -0.37 -16.67 -5.02
CA ARG A 167 -0.91 -16.52 -6.39
C ARG A 167 -1.67 -15.20 -6.55
N TYR A 168 -2.38 -14.78 -5.51
CA TYR A 168 -3.00 -13.46 -5.47
C TYR A 168 -1.94 -12.36 -5.66
N LEU A 169 -0.85 -12.39 -4.88
CA LEU A 169 0.26 -11.44 -4.96
C LEU A 169 1.00 -11.48 -6.30
N GLU A 170 1.17 -12.67 -6.86
CA GLU A 170 1.80 -12.89 -8.16
C GLU A 170 1.00 -12.23 -9.29
N LYS A 171 -0.33 -12.22 -9.19
CA LYS A 171 -1.20 -11.57 -10.17
C LYS A 171 -1.25 -10.05 -9.97
N VAL A 172 -1.43 -9.56 -8.74
CA VAL A 172 -1.63 -8.12 -8.50
C VAL A 172 -0.39 -7.27 -8.81
N LYS A 173 0.83 -7.83 -8.74
CA LYS A 173 2.06 -7.07 -8.99
C LYS A 173 2.17 -6.53 -10.42
N TRP A 174 1.40 -7.12 -11.34
CA TRP A 174 1.36 -6.71 -12.75
C TRP A 174 0.28 -5.66 -13.04
N LEU A 175 -0.61 -5.39 -12.09
CA LEU A 175 -1.66 -4.39 -12.26
C LEU A 175 -1.07 -2.98 -12.24
N GLU A 176 -1.51 -2.14 -13.16
CA GLU A 176 -0.93 -0.81 -13.38
C GLU A 176 -0.95 0.08 -12.13
N MET A 177 -2.00 -0.04 -11.33
CA MET A 177 -2.23 0.77 -10.11
C MET A 177 -1.67 0.11 -8.84
N TYR A 178 -0.95 -1.01 -8.95
CA TYR A 178 -0.37 -1.69 -7.80
C TYR A 178 0.66 -0.81 -7.07
N GLY A 179 0.41 -0.57 -5.78
CA GLY A 179 1.30 0.21 -4.92
C GLY A 179 1.47 1.68 -5.33
N VAL A 180 0.58 2.21 -6.19
CA VAL A 180 0.67 3.59 -6.67
C VAL A 180 0.07 4.54 -5.62
N ASP A 181 0.90 5.46 -5.13
CA ASP A 181 0.46 6.60 -4.32
C ASP A 181 0.20 7.82 -5.23
N LEU A 182 -1.07 8.07 -5.55
CA LEU A 182 -1.49 9.11 -6.50
C LEU A 182 -1.63 10.48 -5.85
N HIS A 183 -1.04 11.49 -6.49
CA HIS A 183 -1.12 12.89 -6.10
C HIS A 183 -1.63 13.74 -7.26
N PRO A 184 -2.77 14.45 -7.12
CA PRO A 184 -3.26 15.37 -8.14
C PRO A 184 -2.33 16.59 -8.23
N VAL A 185 -1.97 16.97 -9.45
CA VAL A 185 -1.10 18.11 -9.73
C VAL A 185 -1.55 18.85 -10.99
N LEU A 186 -1.10 20.09 -11.14
CA LEU A 186 -1.25 20.90 -12.35
C LEU A 186 0.09 20.99 -13.08
N GLY A 187 0.09 20.72 -14.37
CA GLY A 187 1.25 20.92 -15.24
C GLY A 187 1.26 22.31 -15.87
N GLU A 188 2.02 22.43 -16.95
CA GLU A 188 2.03 23.64 -17.78
C GLU A 188 0.63 23.95 -18.35
N GLY A 189 0.28 25.24 -18.38
CA GLY A 189 -1.04 25.70 -18.84
C GLY A 189 -2.21 25.28 -17.94
N SER A 190 -1.96 24.96 -16.66
CA SER A 190 -2.98 24.51 -15.69
C SER A 190 -3.71 23.22 -16.09
N LEU A 191 -3.07 22.38 -16.90
CA LEU A 191 -3.60 21.07 -17.26
C LEU A 191 -3.50 20.11 -16.08
N GLU A 192 -4.55 19.35 -15.83
CA GLU A 192 -4.60 18.38 -14.72
C GLU A 192 -3.84 17.09 -15.04
N TYR A 193 -3.02 16.66 -14.08
CA TYR A 193 -2.28 15.40 -14.11
C TYR A 193 -2.36 14.72 -12.75
N PHE A 194 -1.96 13.44 -12.71
CA PHE A 194 -1.63 12.76 -11.47
C PHE A 194 -0.19 12.26 -11.50
N LEU A 195 0.53 12.47 -10.41
CA LEU A 195 1.81 11.82 -10.16
C LEU A 195 1.59 10.60 -9.28
N GLY A 196 1.95 9.43 -9.78
CA GLY A 196 1.94 8.18 -9.03
C GLY A 196 3.35 7.86 -8.53
N LEU A 197 3.59 7.86 -7.23
CA LEU A 197 4.81 7.30 -6.67
C LEU A 197 4.69 5.78 -6.65
N THR A 198 5.67 5.08 -7.21
CA THR A 198 5.68 3.62 -7.31
C THR A 198 6.97 3.05 -6.75
N PRO A 199 7.05 1.73 -6.56
CA PRO A 199 8.31 1.09 -6.14
C PRO A 199 9.47 1.31 -7.12
N THR A 200 9.17 1.55 -8.40
CA THR A 200 10.18 1.65 -9.47
C THR A 200 10.50 3.09 -9.88
N GLY A 201 9.62 4.05 -9.59
CA GLY A 201 9.79 5.43 -10.02
C GLY A 201 8.58 6.32 -9.78
N ILE A 202 8.46 7.36 -10.60
CA ILE A 202 7.32 8.26 -10.65
C ILE A 202 6.62 8.06 -12.00
N VAL A 203 5.34 7.73 -11.96
CA VAL A 203 4.48 7.62 -13.14
C VAL A 203 3.66 8.90 -13.28
N VAL A 204 3.43 9.37 -14.51
CA VAL A 204 2.59 10.52 -14.80
C VAL A 204 1.34 10.04 -15.55
N TYR A 205 0.17 10.41 -15.04
CA TYR A 205 -1.12 10.12 -15.65
C TYR A 205 -1.80 11.40 -16.12
N LYS A 206 -2.46 11.32 -17.27
CA LYS A 206 -3.37 12.34 -17.82
C LYS A 206 -4.63 11.64 -18.31
N ASN A 207 -5.81 12.10 -17.92
CA ASN A 207 -7.08 11.49 -18.33
C ASN A 207 -7.13 9.97 -18.08
N LYS A 208 -6.63 9.53 -16.92
CA LYS A 208 -6.49 8.10 -16.53
C LYS A 208 -5.54 7.26 -17.39
N ALA A 209 -4.88 7.84 -18.40
CA ALA A 209 -3.86 7.18 -19.19
C ALA A 209 -2.46 7.51 -18.66
N LYS A 210 -1.60 6.50 -18.56
CA LYS A 210 -0.18 6.69 -18.26
C LYS A 210 0.54 7.30 -19.46
N ILE A 211 1.10 8.49 -19.26
CA ILE A 211 1.80 9.27 -20.29
C ILE A 211 3.29 9.40 -20.05
N GLY A 212 3.78 9.04 -18.85
CA GLY A 212 5.19 9.16 -18.51
C GLY A 212 5.61 8.21 -17.38
N ASN A 213 6.87 7.81 -17.38
CA ASN A 213 7.46 6.96 -16.34
C ASN A 213 8.94 7.32 -16.11
N TYR A 214 9.26 7.81 -14.93
CA TYR A 214 10.59 8.24 -14.53
C TYR A 214 11.14 7.29 -13.46
N PHE A 215 12.05 6.41 -13.85
CA PHE A 215 12.66 5.45 -12.93
C PHE A 215 13.57 6.12 -11.90
N TRP A 216 13.58 5.62 -10.66
CA TRP A 216 14.39 6.17 -9.56
C TRP A 216 15.87 6.39 -9.91
N PRO A 217 16.57 5.49 -10.63
CA PRO A 217 17.97 5.70 -10.98
C PRO A 217 18.24 6.93 -11.86
N ARG A 218 17.25 7.37 -12.65
CA ARG A 218 17.35 8.52 -13.55
C ARG A 218 16.94 9.83 -12.90
N ILE A 219 16.24 9.79 -11.77
CA ILE A 219 15.86 11.00 -11.04
C ILE A 219 17.10 11.51 -10.30
N SER A 220 17.67 12.62 -10.78
CA SER A 220 18.90 13.22 -10.26
C SER A 220 18.63 14.18 -9.11
N LYS A 221 17.45 14.81 -9.07
CA LYS A 221 17.06 15.77 -8.03
C LYS A 221 15.54 15.84 -7.85
N VAL A 222 15.09 16.02 -6.60
CA VAL A 222 13.68 16.30 -6.28
C VAL A 222 13.62 17.49 -5.33
N THR A 223 12.89 18.52 -5.72
CA THR A 223 12.77 19.78 -4.95
C THR A 223 11.35 20.30 -4.96
N PHE A 224 11.10 21.33 -4.15
CA PHE A 224 9.87 22.10 -4.24
C PHE A 224 10.13 23.58 -3.89
N LYS A 225 9.33 24.48 -4.45
CA LYS A 225 9.34 25.91 -4.13
C LYS A 225 7.89 26.40 -4.02
N GLY A 226 7.47 26.76 -2.81
CA GLY A 226 6.08 27.17 -2.57
C GLY A 226 5.10 26.04 -2.87
N LYS A 227 4.31 26.19 -3.93
CA LYS A 227 3.34 25.19 -4.41
C LYS A 227 3.87 24.32 -5.54
N VAL A 228 5.06 24.63 -6.07
CA VAL A 228 5.63 23.96 -7.25
C VAL A 228 6.57 22.85 -6.82
N PHE A 229 6.24 21.62 -7.18
CA PHE A 229 7.06 20.41 -7.06
C PHE A 229 7.89 20.25 -8.34
N ILE A 230 9.19 19.95 -8.21
CA ILE A 230 10.12 19.91 -9.34
C ILE A 230 10.95 18.63 -9.27
N ILE A 231 10.93 17.84 -10.34
CA ILE A 231 11.81 16.69 -10.53
C ILE A 231 12.81 16.98 -11.64
N LYS A 232 14.08 16.63 -11.41
CA LYS A 232 15.13 16.65 -12.43
C LYS A 232 15.44 15.21 -12.82
N VAL A 233 15.31 14.89 -14.11
CA VAL A 233 15.49 13.55 -14.65
C VAL A 233 16.57 13.57 -15.70
N ARG A 234 17.53 12.66 -15.57
CA ARG A 234 18.61 12.45 -16.53
C ARG A 234 18.15 11.54 -17.65
N ASP A 235 18.34 11.97 -18.89
CA ASP A 235 18.06 11.16 -20.07
C ASP A 235 19.21 10.19 -20.42
N LYS A 236 19.15 9.60 -21.62
CA LYS A 236 20.18 8.66 -22.10
C LYS A 236 21.50 9.35 -22.49
N ASN A 237 21.46 10.64 -22.80
CA ASN A 237 22.61 11.45 -23.21
C ASN A 237 23.29 12.12 -22.00
N ASN A 238 22.83 11.81 -20.77
CA ASN A 238 23.21 12.45 -19.52
C ASN A 238 22.78 13.92 -19.40
N ASP A 239 21.85 14.37 -20.23
CA ASP A 239 21.24 15.68 -20.09
C ASP A 239 20.15 15.64 -19.01
N ASP A 240 20.13 16.67 -18.16
CA ASP A 240 19.16 16.76 -17.08
C ASP A 240 17.96 17.64 -17.51
N HIS A 241 16.78 17.03 -17.59
CA HIS A 241 15.51 17.69 -17.88
C HIS A 241 14.74 17.99 -16.58
N SER A 242 14.14 19.17 -16.47
CA SER A 242 13.37 19.58 -15.29
C SER A 242 11.87 19.60 -15.59
N TYR A 243 11.09 18.90 -14.77
CA TYR A 243 9.63 18.88 -14.86
C TYR A 243 9.04 19.51 -13.60
N ALA A 244 8.18 20.50 -13.79
CA ALA A 244 7.54 21.25 -12.70
C ALA A 244 6.03 21.00 -12.68
N PHE A 245 5.50 20.81 -11.48
CA PHE A 245 4.09 20.53 -11.23
C PHE A 245 3.59 21.36 -10.06
N GLU A 246 2.48 22.07 -10.21
CA GLU A 246 1.87 22.86 -9.15
C GLU A 246 0.83 22.04 -8.35
N LEU A 247 0.81 22.22 -7.03
CA LEU A 247 -0.19 21.63 -6.13
C LEU A 247 -1.06 22.72 -5.53
N GLN A 248 -2.28 22.36 -5.12
CA GLN A 248 -3.26 23.31 -4.56
C GLN A 248 -2.71 24.13 -3.38
N THR A 249 -1.90 23.51 -2.51
CA THR A 249 -1.33 24.14 -1.31
C THR A 249 0.16 23.86 -1.14
N LYS A 250 0.85 24.75 -0.42
CA LYS A 250 2.25 24.54 0.00
C LYS A 250 2.41 23.28 0.87
N SER A 251 1.38 22.95 1.65
CA SER A 251 1.36 21.74 2.50
C SER A 251 1.31 20.47 1.66
N ALA A 252 0.41 20.41 0.67
CA ALA A 252 0.33 19.29 -0.26
C ALA A 252 1.63 19.10 -1.05
N CYS A 253 2.22 20.20 -1.55
CA CYS A 253 3.50 20.17 -2.25
C CYS A 253 4.63 19.61 -1.38
N LYS A 254 4.74 20.09 -0.14
CA LYS A 254 5.71 19.59 0.84
C LYS A 254 5.45 18.12 1.21
N HIS A 255 4.18 17.70 1.27
CA HIS A 255 3.80 16.31 1.53
C HIS A 255 4.26 15.39 0.40
N LEU A 256 3.88 15.69 -0.85
CA LEU A 256 4.34 14.94 -2.03
C LEU A 256 5.88 14.89 -2.09
N TRP A 257 6.55 16.01 -1.86
CA TRP A 257 8.01 16.04 -1.82
C TRP A 257 8.58 15.08 -0.77
N LYS A 258 8.03 15.07 0.45
CA LYS A 258 8.46 14.11 1.49
C LYS A 258 8.22 12.67 1.05
N CYS A 259 7.02 12.35 0.55
CA CYS A 259 6.71 11.00 0.08
C CYS A 259 7.70 10.56 -1.00
N CYS A 260 7.99 11.43 -1.98
CA CYS A 260 8.93 11.15 -3.05
C CYS A 260 10.37 10.93 -2.53
N VAL A 261 10.83 11.75 -1.58
CA VAL A 261 12.15 11.59 -0.95
C VAL A 261 12.24 10.25 -0.21
N GLU A 262 11.20 9.89 0.52
CA GLU A 262 11.16 8.62 1.28
C GLU A 262 11.15 7.40 0.35
N HIS A 263 10.35 7.42 -0.72
CA HIS A 263 10.32 6.33 -1.72
C HIS A 263 11.65 6.19 -2.45
N HIS A 264 12.20 7.30 -2.93
CA HIS A 264 13.50 7.31 -3.59
C HIS A 264 14.59 6.78 -2.64
N ALA A 265 14.59 7.19 -1.37
CA ALA A 265 15.55 6.71 -0.40
C ALA A 265 15.40 5.20 -0.15
N PHE A 266 14.18 4.71 0.05
CA PHE A 266 13.91 3.31 0.34
C PHE A 266 14.30 2.37 -0.80
N PHE A 267 13.86 2.64 -2.04
CA PHE A 267 14.04 1.74 -3.19
C PHE A 267 15.37 1.91 -3.93
N ARG A 268 15.92 3.14 -3.97
CA ARG A 268 17.13 3.39 -4.78
C ARG A 268 18.42 3.16 -4.01
N LEU A 269 18.49 3.63 -2.77
CA LEU A 269 19.76 3.73 -2.06
C LEU A 269 20.21 2.35 -1.58
N THR A 270 21.50 2.04 -1.72
CA THR A 270 22.13 0.84 -1.13
C THR A 270 22.33 0.99 0.37
N ARG A 271 22.52 2.24 0.82
CA ARG A 271 22.62 2.67 2.21
C ARG A 271 22.06 4.08 2.28
N VAL A 272 21.29 4.42 3.32
CA VAL A 272 21.03 5.83 3.63
C VAL A 272 22.38 6.45 4.00
N PRO A 273 22.89 7.47 3.28
CA PRO A 273 24.21 8.00 3.57
C PRO A 273 24.23 8.65 4.95
N ASP A 274 25.13 8.18 5.82
CA ASP A 274 25.50 8.92 7.03
C ASP A 274 26.06 10.29 6.64
N GLY A 275 25.79 11.28 7.50
CA GLY A 275 25.91 12.71 7.22
C GLY A 275 27.03 13.12 6.27
N SER A 276 26.65 13.59 5.08
CA SER A 276 27.30 14.62 4.22
C SER A 276 26.98 14.44 2.74
N ASN A 277 26.75 13.20 2.24
CA ASN A 277 26.55 12.96 0.81
C ASN A 277 25.10 12.75 0.35
N ALA A 278 24.17 12.37 1.24
CA ALA A 278 22.71 12.48 0.97
C ALA A 278 22.25 13.94 0.79
N SER A 279 23.08 14.88 1.28
CA SER A 279 22.74 16.29 1.49
C SER A 279 22.64 17.12 0.21
N LYS A 280 23.13 16.63 -0.94
CA LYS A 280 23.14 17.39 -2.20
C LYS A 280 21.89 17.19 -3.08
N ILE A 281 21.12 16.12 -2.86
CA ILE A 281 19.98 15.74 -3.72
C ILE A 281 18.67 16.44 -3.30
N PHE A 282 18.48 16.75 -2.02
CA PHE A 282 17.16 17.14 -1.48
C PHE A 282 17.12 18.44 -0.64
N ASN A 283 18.23 19.15 -0.47
CA ASN A 283 18.25 20.34 0.39
C ASN A 283 17.93 21.63 -0.36
N LEU A 284 16.74 22.19 -0.10
CA LEU A 284 16.52 23.63 -0.08
C LEU A 284 15.51 23.99 1.04
N GLY A 285 16.03 24.17 2.27
CA GLY A 285 15.28 24.75 3.39
C GLY A 285 14.44 23.80 4.27
N SER A 286 14.32 22.51 3.93
CA SER A 286 13.63 21.51 4.76
C SER A 286 14.63 20.59 5.47
N LYS A 287 14.53 20.45 6.80
CA LYS A 287 15.37 19.52 7.60
C LYS A 287 14.95 18.04 7.46
N HIS A 288 13.93 17.74 6.65
CA HIS A 288 13.40 16.37 6.51
C HIS A 288 14.45 15.46 5.85
N ARG A 289 14.72 14.32 6.49
CA ARG A 289 15.60 13.28 5.98
C ARG A 289 14.93 11.94 6.22
N TYR A 290 14.96 11.07 5.20
CA TYR A 290 14.61 9.68 5.43
C TYR A 290 15.61 9.08 6.42
N SER A 291 15.11 8.44 7.46
CA SER A 291 15.88 7.91 8.59
C SER A 291 15.64 6.42 8.82
N GLY A 292 14.84 5.77 7.96
CA GLY A 292 14.67 4.32 7.97
C GLY A 292 15.78 3.60 7.21
N ARG A 293 15.73 2.27 7.17
CA ARG A 293 16.65 1.46 6.36
C ARG A 293 16.17 1.41 4.91
N THR A 294 17.11 1.29 3.98
CA THR A 294 16.79 1.01 2.57
C THR A 294 16.31 -0.43 2.39
N GLU A 295 15.64 -0.73 1.28
CA GLU A 295 15.21 -2.11 0.98
C GLU A 295 16.38 -3.09 1.00
N ARG A 296 17.54 -2.72 0.42
CA ARG A 296 18.72 -3.59 0.39
C ARG A 296 19.31 -3.83 1.79
N GLN A 297 19.29 -2.82 2.66
CA GLN A 297 19.70 -2.98 4.07
C GLN A 297 18.73 -3.90 4.82
N ALA A 298 17.42 -3.68 4.64
CA ALA A 298 16.39 -4.49 5.27
C ALA A 298 16.50 -5.97 4.87
N GLN A 299 16.77 -6.26 3.60
CA GLN A 299 16.97 -7.62 3.10
C GLN A 299 18.27 -8.28 3.60
N ALA A 300 19.36 -7.52 3.75
CA ALA A 300 20.64 -8.05 4.23
C ALA A 300 20.60 -8.47 5.70
N ASP A 301 20.01 -7.66 6.58
CA ASP A 301 19.96 -7.92 8.03
C ASP A 301 19.13 -9.16 8.38
N GLN A 302 18.17 -9.54 7.53
CA GLN A 302 17.28 -10.66 7.81
C GLN A 302 17.93 -12.03 7.60
N LEU A 303 19.10 -12.11 6.94
CA LEU A 303 19.80 -13.38 6.67
C LEU A 303 20.06 -14.20 7.94
N THR A 304 20.05 -13.59 9.12
CA THR A 304 20.39 -14.21 10.40
C THR A 304 19.21 -14.57 11.32
N GLN A 305 17.94 -14.29 10.99
CA GLN A 305 16.80 -14.41 11.94
C GLN A 305 15.54 -15.13 11.41
N SER A 306 15.68 -16.17 10.58
CA SER A 306 14.50 -16.88 10.04
C SER A 306 13.99 -17.98 10.98
N THR A 307 12.89 -17.73 11.68
CA THR A 307 12.07 -18.79 12.28
C THR A 307 10.71 -18.80 11.59
N SER A 308 10.44 -19.83 10.79
CA SER A 308 9.12 -20.03 10.18
C SER A 308 8.10 -20.33 11.28
N GLN A 309 7.19 -19.39 11.55
CA GLN A 309 6.04 -19.60 12.44
C GLN A 309 4.75 -19.61 11.64
N ASN A 310 3.75 -20.34 12.13
CA ASN A 310 2.42 -20.35 11.53
C ASN A 310 1.80 -18.95 11.60
N VAL A 311 1.37 -18.44 10.44
CA VAL A 311 0.69 -17.15 10.35
C VAL A 311 -0.73 -17.26 10.88
N LEU A 312 -1.04 -16.48 11.93
CA LEU A 312 -2.40 -16.34 12.45
C LEU A 312 -3.24 -15.49 11.48
N ARG A 313 -4.15 -16.16 10.77
CA ARG A 313 -5.08 -15.52 9.82
C ARG A 313 -6.35 -15.08 10.52
N VAL A 314 -6.78 -13.86 10.24
CA VAL A 314 -8.03 -13.30 10.80
C VAL A 314 -9.13 -13.41 9.75
N ALA A 315 -10.28 -13.95 10.15
CA ALA A 315 -11.44 -14.07 9.28
C ALA A 315 -11.95 -12.68 8.84
N SER A 316 -12.41 -12.57 7.59
CA SER A 316 -13.07 -11.37 7.10
C SER A 316 -14.42 -11.18 7.78
N ARG A 317 -14.87 -9.93 7.83
CA ARG A 317 -16.21 -9.60 8.28
C ARG A 317 -17.23 -10.14 7.28
N ARG A 318 -18.14 -11.00 7.75
CA ARG A 318 -19.25 -11.52 6.97
C ARG A 318 -20.42 -10.55 6.96
N GLN A 319 -21.09 -10.44 5.82
CA GLN A 319 -22.33 -9.70 5.63
C GLN A 319 -23.51 -10.67 5.46
N GLN A 320 -24.73 -10.14 5.61
CA GLN A 320 -25.92 -10.89 5.22
C GLN A 320 -25.84 -11.23 3.73
N ARG A 321 -26.26 -12.46 3.40
CA ARG A 321 -26.26 -12.96 2.03
C ARG A 321 -27.19 -12.13 1.16
N ARG A 322 -26.83 -11.99 -0.11
CA ARG A 322 -27.70 -11.37 -1.09
C ARG A 322 -28.92 -12.28 -1.30
N ILE A 323 -30.10 -11.69 -1.30
CA ILE A 323 -31.35 -12.39 -1.63
C ILE A 323 -31.43 -12.46 -3.14
N ASN A 324 -31.40 -13.68 -3.70
CA ASN A 324 -31.36 -13.93 -5.13
C ASN A 324 -32.50 -13.18 -5.86
N SER A 325 -32.19 -12.52 -6.96
CA SER A 325 -33.16 -11.78 -7.77
C SER A 325 -34.36 -12.66 -8.21
N ASP A 326 -34.12 -13.93 -8.51
CA ASP A 326 -35.16 -14.93 -8.85
C ASP A 326 -36.16 -15.20 -7.72
N SER A 327 -35.75 -15.08 -6.46
CA SER A 327 -36.64 -15.28 -5.31
C SER A 327 -37.64 -14.14 -5.12
N ARG A 328 -37.42 -12.98 -5.76
CA ARG A 328 -38.40 -11.86 -5.78
C ARG A 328 -39.48 -12.04 -6.84
N LEU A 329 -39.23 -12.83 -7.88
CA LEU A 329 -40.19 -13.10 -8.95
C LEU A 329 -41.20 -14.19 -8.56
N ASN A 330 -40.81 -15.12 -7.69
CA ASN A 330 -41.69 -16.19 -7.19
C ASN A 330 -42.46 -15.83 -5.90
N GLY A 331 -42.42 -14.55 -5.50
CA GLY A 331 -43.03 -14.04 -4.26
C GLY A 331 -44.18 -13.07 -4.49
N LYS A 332 -45.03 -13.28 -5.50
CA LYS A 332 -46.30 -12.59 -5.69
C LYS A 332 -47.44 -13.55 -5.91
#